data_AF-A0A0C3ACL0-F1
#
_entry.id   AF-A0A0C3ACL0-F1
#
_cell.length_a   1.000
_cell.length_b   1.000
_cell.length_c   1.000
_cell.angle_alpha   90.00
_cell.angle_beta   90.00
_cell.angle_gamma   90.00
#
_symmetry.space_group_name_H-M   'P 1'
#
loop_
_entity.id
_entity.type
_entity.pdbx_description
1 polymer ?
#
loop_
_entity_poly.entity_id
_entity_poly.type
_entity_poly.pdbx_seq_one_letter_code
_entity_poly.pdbx_strand_id
1 'polypeptide(L)' 'ELIHGVWKILLDDEFLDAYHNGIVVKCYDGKFCRVFPHIFTYSADYPEKYGNCPCPQCMIPK' A
#
# COMPACT_ATOMS: atom_id res chain seq x y z
N GLU A 1 12.17 -18.33 -7.89
CA GLU A 1 11.08 -18.72 -8.83
C GLU A 1 9.68 -18.58 -8.23
N LEU A 2 9.26 -19.38 -7.23
CA LEU A 2 7.87 -19.39 -6.73
C LEU A 2 7.34 -18.03 -6.27
N ILE A 3 8.09 -17.33 -5.42
CA ILE A 3 7.69 -16.00 -4.92
C ILE A 3 7.56 -15.01 -6.07
N HIS A 4 8.54 -14.91 -6.96
CA HIS A 4 8.45 -14.04 -8.15
C HIS A 4 7.25 -14.40 -9.05
N GLY A 5 6.90 -15.69 -9.15
CA GLY A 5 5.70 -16.14 -9.87
C GLY A 5 4.39 -15.67 -9.22
N VAL A 6 4.28 -15.78 -7.89
CA VAL A 6 3.13 -15.28 -7.13
C VAL A 6 2.98 -13.76 -7.26
N TRP A 7 4.10 -13.03 -7.24
CA TRP A 7 4.09 -11.57 -7.43
C TRP A 7 3.58 -11.16 -8.81
N LYS A 8 3.89 -11.92 -9.88
CA LYS A 8 3.33 -11.65 -11.21
C LYS A 8 1.82 -11.86 -11.31
N ILE A 9 1.26 -12.72 -10.46
CA ILE A 9 -0.19 -12.95 -10.41
C ILE A 9 -0.88 -11.86 -9.57
N LEU A 10 -0.24 -11.43 -8.47
CA LEU A 10 -0.79 -10.41 -7.58
C LEU A 10 -0.63 -8.98 -8.10
N LEU A 11 0.46 -8.70 -8.83
CA LEU A 11 0.77 -7.40 -9.42
C LEU A 11 0.54 -7.44 -10.94
N ASP A 12 -0.67 -7.81 -11.33
CA ASP A 12 -1.07 -7.79 -12.73
C ASP A 12 -1.27 -6.35 -13.25
N ASP A 13 -1.55 -6.22 -14.54
CA ASP A 13 -1.70 -4.91 -15.18
C ASP A 13 -2.86 -4.10 -14.57
N GLU A 14 -3.92 -4.76 -14.11
CA GLU A 14 -5.05 -4.11 -13.42
C GLU A 14 -4.61 -3.54 -12.07
N PHE A 15 -3.84 -4.30 -11.29
CA PHE A 15 -3.25 -3.82 -10.05
C PHE A 15 -2.33 -2.62 -10.29
N LEU A 16 -1.47 -2.69 -11.31
CA LEU A 16 -0.55 -1.59 -11.63
C LEU A 16 -1.31 -0.33 -12.05
N ASP A 17 -2.34 -0.45 -12.87
CA ASP A 17 -3.21 0.68 -13.24
C ASP A 17 -3.91 1.26 -12.00
N ALA A 18 -4.50 0.41 -11.17
CA ALA A 18 -5.13 0.82 -9.90
C ALA A 18 -4.14 1.47 -8.93
N TYR A 19 -2.88 1.02 -8.90
CA TYR A 19 -1.83 1.57 -8.06
C TYR A 19 -1.39 2.96 -8.54
N HIS A 20 -1.28 3.18 -9.85
CA HIS A 20 -0.88 4.45 -10.43
C HIS A 20 -2.03 5.47 -10.49
N ASN A 21 -3.21 5.03 -10.90
CA ASN A 21 -4.32 5.91 -11.25
C ASN A 21 -5.41 5.95 -10.17
N GLY A 22 -5.46 4.95 -9.29
CA GLY A 22 -6.49 4.81 -8.26
C GLY A 22 -7.80 4.27 -8.83
N ILE A 23 -8.56 3.57 -8.00
CA ILE A 23 -9.87 3.01 -8.35
C ILE A 23 -10.94 4.02 -7.95
N VAL A 24 -11.80 4.40 -8.88
CA VAL A 24 -12.93 5.29 -8.60
C VAL A 24 -14.06 4.49 -7.94
N VAL A 25 -14.35 4.80 -6.68
CA VAL A 25 -15.39 4.13 -5.90
C VAL A 25 -16.39 5.15 -5.39
N LYS A 26 -17.68 4.79 -5.44
CA LYS A 26 -18.74 5.57 -4.79
C LYS A 26 -18.75 5.22 -3.30
N CYS A 27 -18.35 6.17 -2.47
CA CYS A 27 -18.36 6.05 -1.03
C CYS A 27 -19.80 6.06 -0.49
N TYR A 28 -19.96 5.64 0.76
CA TYR A 28 -21.26 5.59 1.44
C TYR A 28 -21.98 6.95 1.47
N ASP A 29 -21.23 8.06 1.52
CA ASP A 29 -21.76 9.43 1.48
C ASP A 29 -22.23 9.87 0.08
N GLY A 30 -22.20 8.96 -0.90
CA GLY A 30 -22.62 9.19 -2.27
C GLY A 30 -21.58 9.89 -3.15
N LYS A 31 -20.41 10.26 -2.60
CA LYS A 31 -19.33 10.91 -3.33
C LYS A 31 -18.42 9.88 -3.99
N PHE A 32 -17.81 10.28 -5.10
CA PHE A 32 -16.78 9.47 -5.74
C PHE A 32 -15.41 9.85 -5.18
N CYS A 33 -14.68 8.85 -4.71
CA CYS A 33 -13.29 9.00 -4.27
C CYS A 33 -12.40 8.03 -5.04
N ARG A 34 -11.11 8.36 -5.16
CA ARG A 34 -10.10 7.42 -5.64
C ARG A 34 -9.50 6.68 -4.46
N VAL A 35 -9.56 5.35 -4.49
CA VAL A 35 -8.88 4.48 -3.51
C VAL A 35 -7.65 3.88 -4.16
N PHE A 36 -6.55 3.82 -3.42
CA PHE A 36 -5.27 3.30 -3.90
C PHE A 36 -4.93 2.02 -3.15
N PRO A 37 -4.65 0.91 -3.85
CA PRO A 37 -4.14 -0.30 -3.22
C PRO A 37 -2.85 -0.01 -2.44
N HIS A 38 -2.79 -0.42 -1.17
CA HIS A 38 -1.58 -0.35 -0.35
C HIS A 38 -1.17 -1.75 0.09
N ILE A 39 0.03 -2.18 -0.29
CA ILE A 39 0.61 -3.43 0.19
C ILE A 39 1.16 -3.18 1.59
N PHE A 40 0.51 -3.77 2.60
CA PHE A 40 0.96 -3.65 3.97
C PHE A 40 2.11 -4.62 4.24
N THR A 41 3.33 -4.10 4.35
CA THR A 41 4.48 -4.88 4.81
C THR A 41 4.55 -4.81 6.33
N TYR A 42 4.14 -5.88 7.00
CA TYR A 42 4.31 -6.01 8.44
C TYR A 42 5.80 -6.21 8.76
N SER A 43 6.48 -5.13 9.16
CA SER A 43 7.89 -5.15 9.57
C SER A 43 8.07 -5.03 11.08
N ALA A 44 7.00 -5.21 11.85
CA ALA A 44 7.00 -4.91 13.27
C ALA A 44 7.79 -5.91 14.12
N ASP A 45 8.33 -7.00 13.56
CA ASP A 45 9.20 -7.94 14.29
C ASP A 45 10.70 -7.72 13.98
N TYR A 46 11.04 -6.75 13.12
CA TYR A 46 12.41 -6.42 12.76
C TYR A 46 12.86 -5.15 13.49
N PRO A 47 13.66 -5.25 14.58
CA PRO A 47 14.04 -4.11 15.41
C PRO A 47 14.82 -3.03 14.68
N GLU A 48 15.53 -3.37 13.60
CA GLU A 48 16.21 -2.41 12.72
C GLU A 48 15.24 -1.59 11.83
N LYS A 49 13.96 -1.96 11.77
CA LYS A 49 12.94 -1.32 10.93
C LYS A 49 12.03 -0.36 11.68
N TYR A 50 12.16 -0.24 13.01
CA TYR A 50 11.44 0.80 13.74
C TYR A 50 12.11 2.15 13.45
N GLY A 51 11.52 2.92 12.54
CA GLY A 51 11.88 4.33 12.40
C GLY A 51 11.70 5.03 13.75
N ASN A 52 12.62 5.94 14.10
CA ASN A 52 12.52 6.74 15.33
C ASN A 52 11.23 7.57 15.42
N CYS A 53 10.47 7.65 14.32
CA CYS A 53 9.25 8.41 14.18
C CYS A 53 8.06 7.44 14.00
N PRO A 54 6.95 7.63 14.73
CA PRO A 54 5.74 6.81 14.56
C PRO A 54 5.05 7.03 13.20
N CYS A 55 5.35 8.14 12.51
CA CYS A 55 4.84 8.47 11.19
C CYS A 55 6.04 8.62 10.23
N PRO A 56 6.15 7.80 9.17
CA PRO A 56 7.28 7.86 8.22
C PRO A 56 7.30 9.17 7.40
N GLN A 57 6.19 9.89 7.36
CA GLN A 57 6.04 11.14 6.60
C GLN A 57 6.26 12.38 7.47
N CYS A 58 6.00 12.27 8.77
CA CYS A 58 6.00 13.40 9.69
C CYS A 58 7.40 13.70 10.23
N MET A 59 8.32 12.73 10.21
CA MET A 59 9.70 12.83 10.73
C MET A 59 9.79 13.34 12.19
N ILE A 60 8.67 13.31 12.93
CA ILE A 60 8.61 13.69 14.34
C ILE A 60 9.05 12.47 15.16
N PRO A 61 10.15 12.54 15.93
CA PRO A 61 10.57 11.44 16.79
C PRO A 61 9.54 11.19 17.90
N LYS A 62 9.48 9.96 18.42
CA LYS A 62 8.74 9.66 19.65
C LYS A 62 9.25 10.48 20.84
#